data_AF-A0A6S6TXM4-F1
#
_entry.id   AF-A0A6S6TXM4-F1
#
_cell.length_a   1.000
_cell.length_b   1.000
_cell.length_c   1.000
_cell.angle_alpha   90.00
_cell.angle_beta   90.00
_cell.angle_gamma   90.00
#
_symmetry.space_group_name_H-M   'P 1'
#
loop_
_entity.id
_entity.type
_entity.pdbx_description
1 polymer ?
#
loop_
_entity_poly.entity_id
_entity_poly.type
_entity_poly.pdbx_seq_one_letter_code
_entity_poly.pdbx_strand_id
1 'polypeptide(L)' 'MDKEELLNLYLEKLRVLAMASLEDKEVLSVMEALKNSMIFLEGEMSGY' A
#
# COMPACT_ATOMS: atom_id res chain seq x y z
N MET A 1 -9.45 -2.27 17.03
CA MET A 1 -8.02 -2.64 16.97
C MET A 1 -7.24 -1.57 17.69
N ASP A 2 -6.16 -1.95 18.36
CA ASP A 2 -5.23 -0.95 18.86
C ASP A 2 -4.44 -0.31 17.69
N LYS A 3 -3.73 0.79 17.96
CA LYS A 3 -3.03 1.56 16.92
C LYS A 3 -1.90 0.77 16.25
N GLU A 4 -1.22 -0.10 16.99
CA GLU A 4 -0.17 -0.99 16.51
C GLU A 4 -0.74 -2.08 15.62
N GLU A 5 -1.82 -2.74 16.03
CA GLU A 5 -2.55 -3.70 15.18
C GLU A 5 -3.00 -3.06 13.85
N LEU A 6 -3.53 -1.83 13.92
CA LEU A 6 -4.00 -1.11 12.73
C LEU A 6 -2.86 -0.71 11.80
N LEU A 7 -1.74 -0.24 12.36
CA LEU A 7 -0.53 0.06 11.60
C LEU A 7 0.01 -1.19 10.91
N ASN A 8 0.14 -2.30 11.65
CA ASN A 8 0.64 -3.56 11.10
C ASN A 8 -0.25 -4.09 9.97
N LEU A 9 -1.57 -3.97 10.11
CA LEU A 9 -2.51 -4.33 9.05
C LEU A 9 -2.25 -3.52 7.77
N TYR A 10 -2.13 -2.20 7.89
CA TYR A 10 -1.93 -1.35 6.72
C TYR A 10 -0.55 -1.49 6.10
N LEU A 11 0.49 -1.76 6.89
CA LEU A 11 1.83 -2.07 6.37
C LEU A 11 1.84 -3.38 5.56
N GLU A 12 1.15 -4.42 6.03
CA GLU A 12 1.07 -5.67 5.27
C GLU A 12 0.27 -5.47 3.97
N LYS A 13 -0.83 -4.71 4.02
CA LYS A 13 -1.57 -4.34 2.80
C LYS A 13 -0.69 -3.55 1.83
N LEU A 14 0.09 -2.57 2.31
CA LEU A 14 0.99 -1.77 1.48
C LEU A 14 2.01 -2.66 0.77
N ARG A 15 2.57 -3.63 1.50
CA ARG A 15 3.53 -4.59 0.95
C ARG A 15 2.90 -5.42 -0.17
N VAL A 16 1.70 -5.98 0.05
CA VAL A 16 0.99 -6.78 -0.96
C VAL A 16 0.69 -5.95 -2.21
N LEU A 17 0.16 -4.73 -2.05
CA LEU A 17 -0.16 -3.84 -3.17
C LEU A 17 1.09 -3.43 -3.95
N ALA A 18 2.17 -3.07 -3.25
CA ALA A 18 3.41 -2.66 -3.90
C ALA A 18 4.07 -3.83 -4.65
N MET A 19 4.01 -5.05 -4.11
CA MET A 19 4.49 -6.24 -4.81
C MET A 19 3.65 -6.55 -6.05
N ALA A 20 2.32 -6.52 -5.95
CA ALA A 20 1.44 -6.70 -7.11
C ALA A 20 1.67 -5.62 -8.19
N SER A 21 1.90 -4.38 -7.76
CA SER A 21 2.22 -3.27 -8.66
C SER A 21 3.58 -3.44 -9.34
N LEU A 22 4.57 -4.06 -8.71
CA LEU A 22 5.87 -4.36 -9.33
C LEU A 22 5.83 -5.50 -10.35
N GLU A 23 4.82 -6.37 -10.28
CA GLU A 23 4.58 -7.39 -11.31
C GLU A 23 3.98 -6.78 -12.59
N ASP A 24 3.46 -5.55 -12.50
CA ASP A 24 2.99 -4.79 -13.65
C ASP A 24 4.17 -4.24 -14.47
N LYS A 25 4.12 -4.46 -15.79
CA LYS A 25 5.16 -4.04 -16.73
C LYS A 25 5.19 -2.53 -16.94
N GLU A 26 4.13 -1.81 -16.55
CA GLU A 26 4.04 -0.36 -16.66
C GLU A 26 4.74 0.37 -15.51
N VAL A 27 5.03 -0.30 -14.39
CA VAL A 27 5.63 0.32 -13.22
C VAL A 27 7.15 0.29 -13.32
N LEU A 28 7.76 1.47 -13.36
CA LEU A 28 9.16 1.62 -13.75
C LEU A 28 10.13 1.57 -12.55
N SER A 29 9.61 1.66 -11.32
CA SER A 29 10.43 1.65 -10.11
C SER A 29 9.68 1.23 -8.85
N VAL A 30 10.44 0.76 -7.85
CA VAL A 30 9.94 0.48 -6.49
C VAL A 30 9.27 1.71 -5.86
N MET A 31 9.81 2.91 -6.13
CA MET A 31 9.27 4.15 -5.57
C MET A 31 7.88 4.46 -6.13
N GLU A 32 7.65 4.18 -7.41
CA GLU A 32 6.36 4.37 -8.07
C GLU A 32 5.32 3.37 -7.56
N ALA A 33 5.70 2.09 -7.44
CA ALA A 33 4.86 1.05 -6.84
C ALA A 33 4.39 1.42 -5.42
N LEU A 34 5.32 1.90 -4.58
CA LEU A 34 5.02 2.35 -3.22
C LEU A 34 4.08 3.56 -3.21
N LYS A 35 4.35 4.59 -4.03
CA LYS A 35 3.50 5.79 -4.11
C LYS A 35 2.08 5.46 -4.51
N ASN A 36 1.90 4.65 -5.56
CA ASN A 36 0.57 4.26 -6.03
C ASN A 36 -0.18 3.46 -4.96
N SER A 37 0.51 2.54 -4.28
CA SER A 37 -0.05 1.73 -3.20
C SER A 37 -0.43 2.56 -1.97
N MET A 38 0.37 3.59 -1.63
CA MET A 38 0.06 4.52 -0.55
C MET A 38 -1.19 5.36 -0.86
N ILE A 39 -1.32 5.89 -2.09
CA ILE A 39 -2.51 6.67 -2.50
C ILE A 39 -3.79 5.85 -2.35
N PHE A 40 -3.74 4.57 -2.76
CA PHE A 40 -4.87 3.66 -2.60
C PHE A 40 -5.23 3.45 -1.12
N LEU A 41 -4.23 3.20 -0.28
CA LEU A 41 -4.42 2.98 1.16
C LEU A 41 -4.92 4.24 1.89
N GLU A 42 -4.44 5.42 1.52
CA GLU A 42 -4.95 6.69 2.04
C GLU A 42 -6.45 6.83 1.75
N GLY A 43 -6.90 6.41 0.56
CA GLY A 43 -8.31 6.33 0.21
C GLY A 43 -9.11 5.37 1.10
N GLU A 44 -8.60 4.16 1.34
CA GLU A 44 -9.23 3.20 2.26
C GLU A 44 -9.28 3.72 3.71
N MET A 45 -8.20 4.35 4.18
CA MET A 45 -8.10 4.91 5.53
C MET A 45 -9.04 6.09 5.73
N SER A 46 -9.28 6.90 4.68
CA SER A 46 -10.16 8.06 4.76
C SER A 46 -11.64 7.71 4.97
N GLY A 47 -12.00 6.42 4.85
CA GLY A 47 -13.33 5.90 5.19
C GLY A 47 -13.50 5.47 6.65
N TYR A 48 -12.44 5.52 7.46
CA TYR A 48 -12.41 5.16 8.88
C TYR A 48 -12.12 6.38 9.77
#